data_AF-A0AAE0RX84-F1
#
_entry.id   AF-A0AAE0RX84-F1
#
_cell.length_a   1.000
_cell.length_b   1.000
_cell.length_c   1.000
_cell.angle_alpha   90.00
_cell.angle_beta   90.00
_cell.angle_gamma   90.00
#
_symmetry.space_group_name_H-M   'P 1'
#
loop_
_entity.id
_entity.type
_entity.pdbx_description
1 polymer ?
#
loop_
_entity_poly.entity_id
_entity_poly.type
_entity_poly.pdbx_seq_one_letter_code
_entity_poly.pdbx_strand_id
1 'polypeptide(L)'
;MFYEAQRSGKLPSNNRIQWRSDSALNDRGNNGEDLTGGWYDAGDHVKFNFPMAASTTLLTWGLLEFKDAYNASAELDHMYDCIKWPLDYLLKCHVSKYEYYVQVGDGGQDHSYWGRPENMTMPRPAFMITQSSPGSDVAGETAATFAAGYLAFHNKST
;
A
#
# COMPACT_ATOMS: atom_id res chain seq x y z
N MET A 1 8.19 10.60 -5.55
CA MET A 1 8.39 10.05 -6.92
C MET A 1 8.49 8.52 -6.99
N PHE A 2 9.50 7.84 -6.41
CA PHE A 2 9.61 6.36 -6.51
C PHE A 2 8.32 5.63 -6.08
N TYR A 3 7.79 5.96 -4.90
CA TYR A 3 6.54 5.36 -4.40
C TYR A 3 5.30 5.68 -5.24
N GLU A 4 5.27 6.80 -5.98
CA GLU A 4 4.20 7.05 -6.96
C GLU A 4 4.26 6.04 -8.11
N ALA A 5 5.48 5.71 -8.55
CA ALA A 5 5.73 4.73 -9.58
C ALA A 5 5.48 3.27 -9.14
N GLN A 6 5.26 3.03 -7.84
CA GLN A 6 4.88 1.71 -7.29
C GLN A 6 3.37 1.56 -7.06
N ARG A 7 2.56 2.61 -7.26
CA ARG A 7 1.10 2.56 -6.99
C ARG A 7 0.40 1.49 -7.83
N SER A 8 -0.43 0.67 -7.19
CA SER A 8 -1.39 -0.27 -7.82
C SER A 8 -2.81 0.30 -7.73
N GLY A 9 -3.73 -0.16 -8.58
CA GLY A 9 -5.12 0.33 -8.61
C GLY A 9 -5.34 1.48 -9.58
N LYS A 10 -6.45 2.21 -9.38
CA LYS A 10 -6.81 3.39 -10.17
C LYS A 10 -5.97 4.59 -9.73
N LEU A 11 -5.16 5.12 -10.63
CA LEU A 11 -4.28 6.25 -10.33
C LEU A 11 -5.06 7.56 -10.27
N PRO A 12 -4.63 8.53 -9.44
CA PRO A 12 -5.32 9.81 -9.33
C PRO A 12 -5.07 10.66 -10.59
N SER A 13 -5.97 11.60 -10.87
CA SER A 13 -5.88 12.47 -12.07
C SER A 13 -4.65 13.38 -12.08
N ASN A 14 -4.04 13.62 -10.92
CA ASN A 14 -2.81 14.37 -10.75
C ASN A 14 -1.54 13.48 -10.77
N ASN A 15 -1.63 12.22 -11.24
CA ASN A 15 -0.47 11.34 -11.39
C ASN A 15 0.63 12.02 -12.24
N ARG A 16 1.84 12.09 -11.70
CA ARG A 16 3.01 12.71 -12.35
C ARG A 16 3.85 11.71 -13.16
N ILE A 17 3.61 10.41 -12.97
CA ILE A 17 4.39 9.35 -13.61
C ILE A 17 3.74 8.99 -14.95
N GLN A 18 4.22 9.62 -16.04
CA GLN A 18 3.61 9.55 -17.38
C GLN A 18 3.52 8.14 -17.98
N TRP A 19 4.38 7.22 -17.55
CA TRP A 19 4.45 5.85 -18.06
C TRP A 19 3.67 4.84 -17.20
N ARG A 20 3.06 5.28 -16.10
CA ARG A 20 2.19 4.46 -15.24
C ARG A 20 0.72 4.80 -15.52
N SER A 21 -0.11 3.77 -15.57
CA SER A 21 -1.58 3.90 -15.67
C SER A 21 -2.28 2.97 -14.69
N ASP A 22 -3.61 2.99 -14.72
CA ASP A 22 -4.46 2.10 -13.94
C ASP A 22 -4.07 0.62 -14.13
N SER A 23 -3.95 -0.11 -13.04
CA SER A 23 -3.58 -1.53 -13.06
C SER A 23 -4.27 -2.29 -11.92
N ALA A 24 -4.39 -3.61 -12.04
CA ALA A 24 -4.97 -4.48 -11.00
C ALA A 24 -6.35 -4.02 -10.47
N LEU A 25 -7.19 -3.47 -11.36
CA LEU A 25 -8.51 -2.92 -11.01
C LEU A 25 -9.53 -3.96 -10.52
N ASN A 26 -9.17 -5.24 -10.62
CA ASN A 26 -9.98 -6.37 -10.17
C ASN A 26 -9.39 -7.06 -8.93
N ASP A 27 -8.42 -6.46 -8.24
CA ASP A 27 -7.95 -6.95 -6.94
C ASP A 27 -9.14 -6.96 -5.96
N ARG A 28 -9.57 -8.16 -5.57
CA ARG A 28 -10.73 -8.38 -4.71
C ARG A 28 -10.47 -9.43 -3.64
N GLY A 29 -11.11 -9.26 -2.49
CA GLY A 29 -11.14 -10.25 -1.42
C GLY A 29 -12.04 -11.44 -1.75
N ASN A 30 -12.03 -12.43 -0.86
CA ASN A 30 -12.77 -13.69 -0.96
C ASN A 30 -14.29 -13.49 -1.06
N ASN A 31 -14.82 -12.37 -0.53
CA ASN A 31 -16.24 -12.03 -0.58
C ASN A 31 -16.52 -10.78 -1.43
N GLY A 32 -15.59 -10.41 -2.32
CA GLY A 32 -15.74 -9.29 -3.24
C GLY A 32 -15.32 -7.92 -2.68
N GLU A 33 -14.69 -7.88 -1.51
CA GLU A 33 -14.14 -6.66 -0.90
C GLU A 33 -13.18 -5.98 -1.88
N ASP A 34 -13.24 -4.65 -1.95
CA ASP A 34 -12.33 -3.88 -2.81
C ASP A 34 -10.92 -3.90 -2.21
N LEU A 35 -9.98 -4.56 -2.89
CA LEU A 35 -8.57 -4.58 -2.51
C LEU A 35 -7.70 -3.81 -3.50
N THR A 36 -8.26 -2.93 -4.33
CA THR A 36 -7.49 -2.05 -5.22
C THR A 36 -6.75 -0.96 -4.43
N GLY A 37 -5.59 -0.53 -4.93
CA GLY A 37 -4.71 0.43 -4.25
C GLY A 37 -3.41 -0.19 -3.76
N GLY A 38 -2.69 0.53 -2.90
CA GLY A 38 -1.43 0.07 -2.30
C GLY A 38 -0.25 0.14 -3.27
N TRP A 39 0.88 -0.43 -2.86
CA TRP A 39 2.10 -0.48 -3.67
C TRP A 39 2.40 -1.90 -4.14
N TYR A 40 2.95 -2.01 -5.35
CA TYR A 40 3.73 -3.20 -5.71
C TYR A 40 5.03 -3.21 -4.91
N ASP A 41 5.45 -4.41 -4.49
CA ASP A 41 6.53 -4.59 -3.52
C ASP A 41 7.90 -4.16 -4.06
N ALA A 42 8.27 -4.66 -5.25
CA ALA A 42 9.58 -4.41 -5.84
C ALA A 42 9.49 -4.18 -7.36
N GLY A 43 10.19 -5.00 -8.14
CA GLY A 43 10.07 -5.04 -9.61
C GLY A 43 8.98 -6.01 -10.10
N ASP A 44 8.31 -6.68 -9.16
CA ASP A 44 7.17 -7.56 -9.39
C ASP A 44 5.85 -6.78 -9.18
N HIS A 45 4.72 -7.47 -9.18
CA HIS A 45 3.41 -6.86 -8.98
C HIS A 45 2.60 -7.50 -7.84
N VAL A 46 3.24 -8.31 -7.01
CA VAL A 46 2.60 -8.77 -5.76
C VAL A 46 2.52 -7.61 -4.78
N LYS A 47 1.42 -7.56 -4.04
CA LYS A 47 1.25 -6.65 -2.90
C LYS A 47 1.49 -7.46 -1.64
N PHE A 48 2.69 -7.35 -1.08
CA PHE A 48 3.04 -7.93 0.21
C PHE A 48 2.84 -6.91 1.33
N ASN A 49 1.85 -7.12 2.20
CA ASN A 49 1.47 -6.08 3.16
C ASN A 49 2.50 -5.89 4.27
N PHE A 50 3.28 -6.92 4.62
CA PHE A 50 4.29 -6.77 5.68
C PHE A 50 5.40 -5.76 5.32
N PRO A 51 6.11 -5.89 4.18
CA PRO A 51 7.07 -4.86 3.75
C PRO A 51 6.40 -3.53 3.36
N MET A 52 5.17 -3.54 2.83
CA MET A 52 4.42 -2.31 2.55
C MET A 52 4.11 -1.52 3.83
N ALA A 53 3.62 -2.20 4.87
CA ALA A 53 3.36 -1.62 6.18
C ALA A 53 4.66 -1.10 6.80
N ALA A 54 5.71 -1.91 6.84
CA ALA A 54 7.02 -1.50 7.35
C ALA A 54 7.58 -0.26 6.63
N SER A 55 7.52 -0.22 5.30
CA SER A 55 7.94 0.93 4.50
C SER A 55 7.12 2.17 4.85
N THR A 56 5.80 2.02 5.01
CA THR A 56 4.89 3.11 5.37
C THR A 56 5.19 3.63 6.79
N THR A 57 5.43 2.73 7.76
CA THR A 57 5.82 3.09 9.13
C THR A 57 7.13 3.89 9.13
N LEU A 58 8.17 3.41 8.44
CA LEU A 58 9.47 4.08 8.37
C LEU A 58 9.39 5.45 7.71
N LEU A 59 8.66 5.54 6.59
CA LEU A 59 8.38 6.79 5.89
C LEU A 59 7.65 7.78 6.80
N THR A 60 6.63 7.32 7.51
CA THR A 60 5.83 8.16 8.40
C THR A 60 6.64 8.61 9.61
N TRP A 61 7.50 7.75 10.16
CA TRP A 61 8.45 8.13 11.20
C TRP A 61 9.42 9.21 10.71
N GLY A 62 9.99 9.05 9.51
CA GLY A 62 10.84 10.08 8.89
C GLY A 62 10.11 11.43 8.76
N LEU A 63 8.85 11.42 8.34
CA LEU A 63 8.02 12.63 8.28
C LEU A 63 7.80 13.26 9.67
N LEU A 64 7.50 12.44 10.69
CA LEU A 64 7.26 12.92 12.05
C LEU A 64 8.52 13.55 12.66
N GLU A 65 9.68 12.96 12.43
CA GLU A 65 10.96 13.43 12.98
C GLU A 65 11.50 14.65 12.22
N PHE A 66 11.37 14.66 10.89
CA PHE A 66 12.05 15.62 10.01
C PHE A 66 11.09 16.49 9.19
N LYS A 67 9.90 16.81 9.73
CA LYS A 67 8.85 17.57 9.02
C LYS A 67 9.36 18.88 8.40
N ASP A 68 10.21 19.61 9.11
CA ASP A 68 10.78 20.87 8.63
C ASP A 68 11.67 20.67 7.38
N ALA A 69 12.37 19.54 7.28
CA ALA A 69 13.18 19.22 6.11
C ALA A 69 12.30 18.93 4.89
N TYR A 70 11.19 18.20 5.07
CA TYR A 70 10.20 17.98 4.01
C TYR A 70 9.55 19.29 3.56
N ASN A 71 9.30 20.21 4.49
CA ASN A 71 8.77 21.54 4.16
C ASN A 71 9.80 22.36 3.37
N ALA A 72 11.05 22.40 3.84
CA ALA A 72 12.13 23.15 3.19
C ALA A 72 12.49 22.61 1.80
N SER A 73 12.31 21.31 1.55
CA SER A 73 12.51 20.69 0.23
C SER A 73 11.29 20.77 -0.69
N ALA A 74 10.19 21.36 -0.24
CA ALA A 74 8.90 21.39 -0.95
C ALA A 74 8.30 19.99 -1.27
N GLU A 75 8.67 18.98 -0.49
CA GLU A 75 8.16 17.60 -0.64
C GLU A 75 7.12 17.23 0.44
N LEU A 76 6.76 18.14 1.35
CA LEU A 76 5.85 17.84 2.46
C LEU A 76 4.49 17.29 2.00
N ASP A 77 3.85 17.93 1.02
CA ASP A 77 2.57 17.45 0.51
C ASP A 77 2.70 16.15 -0.29
N HIS A 78 3.79 15.98 -1.05
CA HIS A 78 4.10 14.72 -1.71
C HIS A 78 4.34 13.60 -0.72
N MET A 79 4.95 13.89 0.43
CA MET A 79 5.18 12.93 1.50
C MET A 79 3.87 12.50 2.15
N TYR A 80 2.96 13.45 2.41
CA TYR A 80 1.60 13.13 2.89
C TYR A 80 0.83 12.29 1.87
N ASP A 81 0.85 12.64 0.58
CA ASP A 81 0.22 11.86 -0.49
C ASP A 81 0.85 10.46 -0.63
N CYS A 82 2.16 10.36 -0.44
CA CYS A 82 2.91 9.11 -0.44
C CYS A 82 2.39 8.16 0.64
N ILE A 83 2.37 8.58 1.91
CA ILE A 83 1.96 7.68 3.02
C ILE A 83 0.44 7.45 3.07
N LYS A 84 -0.38 8.38 2.56
CA LYS A 84 -1.83 8.19 2.50
C LYS A 84 -2.20 7.00 1.59
N TRP A 85 -1.48 6.83 0.49
CA TRP A 85 -1.78 5.79 -0.50
C TRP A 85 -1.79 4.35 0.05
N PRO A 86 -0.74 3.86 0.73
CA PRO A 86 -0.78 2.56 1.38
C PRO A 86 -1.72 2.56 2.58
N LEU A 87 -1.83 3.64 3.37
CA LEU A 87 -2.76 3.69 4.52
C LEU A 87 -4.21 3.44 4.10
N ASP A 88 -4.68 4.09 3.03
CA ASP A 88 -6.02 3.87 2.49
C ASP A 88 -6.24 2.42 2.05
N TYR A 89 -5.22 1.80 1.42
CA TYR A 89 -5.27 0.41 1.01
C TYR A 89 -5.27 -0.57 2.19
N LEU A 90 -4.38 -0.38 3.17
CA LEU A 90 -4.31 -1.21 4.37
C LEU A 90 -5.62 -1.13 5.17
N LEU A 91 -6.29 0.04 5.19
CA LEU A 91 -7.63 0.17 5.78
C LEU A 91 -8.66 -0.71 5.08
N LYS A 92 -8.65 -0.78 3.73
CA LYS A 92 -9.52 -1.70 2.97
C LYS A 92 -9.24 -3.16 3.32
N CYS A 93 -7.98 -3.51 3.60
CA CYS A 93 -7.59 -4.87 3.95
C CYS A 93 -8.10 -5.33 5.32
N HIS A 94 -8.41 -4.41 6.25
CA HIS A 94 -8.95 -4.73 7.58
C HIS A 94 -10.48 -4.76 7.54
N VAL A 95 -11.04 -5.92 7.21
CA VAL A 95 -12.47 -6.07 6.90
C VAL A 95 -13.34 -6.33 8.13
N SER A 96 -12.77 -6.95 9.16
CA SER A 96 -13.42 -7.14 10.45
C SER A 96 -12.39 -7.31 11.56
N LYS A 97 -12.84 -7.36 12.82
CA LYS A 97 -11.98 -7.35 14.02
C LYS A 97 -10.81 -8.34 13.96
N TYR A 98 -11.02 -9.51 13.38
CA TYR A 98 -10.01 -10.57 13.30
C TYR A 98 -9.78 -11.06 11.88
N GLU A 99 -10.06 -10.23 10.87
CA GLU A 99 -9.94 -10.58 9.46
C GLU A 99 -9.17 -9.49 8.73
N TYR A 100 -7.99 -9.86 8.23
CA TYR A 100 -7.08 -8.91 7.59
C TYR A 100 -6.40 -9.54 6.37
N TYR A 101 -6.58 -8.94 5.20
CA TYR A 101 -5.85 -9.33 4.00
C TYR A 101 -4.39 -8.90 4.12
N VAL A 102 -3.47 -9.83 3.86
CA VAL A 102 -2.02 -9.62 4.00
C VAL A 102 -1.29 -9.67 2.68
N GLN A 103 -1.94 -10.16 1.62
CA GLN A 103 -1.33 -10.28 0.31
C GLN A 103 -2.38 -10.28 -0.80
N VAL A 104 -2.05 -9.66 -1.93
CA VAL A 104 -2.78 -9.81 -3.19
C VAL A 104 -1.81 -10.12 -4.33
N GLY A 105 -2.06 -11.22 -5.03
CA GLY A 105 -1.15 -11.80 -6.02
C GLY A 105 -0.47 -13.07 -5.49
N ASP A 106 -0.19 -13.99 -6.40
CA ASP A 106 0.61 -15.18 -6.14
C ASP A 106 2.02 -14.98 -6.71
N GLY A 107 3.05 -15.17 -5.90
CA GLY A 107 4.43 -14.89 -6.32
C GLY A 107 4.89 -15.75 -7.50
N GLY A 108 4.48 -17.03 -7.56
CA GLY A 108 4.87 -17.91 -8.66
C GLY A 108 4.29 -17.44 -10.01
N GLN A 109 2.99 -17.17 -10.04
CA GLN A 109 2.31 -16.67 -11.24
C GLN A 109 2.80 -15.28 -11.64
N ASP A 110 2.93 -14.38 -10.68
CA ASP A 110 3.38 -13.01 -10.92
C ASP A 110 4.81 -12.98 -11.47
N HIS A 111 5.75 -13.71 -10.85
CA HIS A 111 7.17 -13.72 -11.23
C HIS A 111 7.42 -14.51 -12.53
N SER A 112 6.47 -15.32 -12.98
CA SER A 112 6.53 -16.00 -14.29
C SER A 112 6.18 -15.07 -15.46
N TYR A 113 5.69 -13.87 -15.19
CA TYR A 113 5.33 -12.86 -16.18
C TYR A 113 6.28 -11.66 -16.13
N TRP A 114 6.90 -11.34 -17.26
CA TRP A 114 7.74 -10.14 -17.40
C TRP A 114 7.03 -9.12 -18.28
N GLY A 115 6.43 -8.11 -17.68
CA GLY A 115 5.70 -7.10 -18.40
C GLY A 115 5.15 -6.00 -17.50
N ARG A 116 4.29 -5.17 -18.08
CA ARG A 116 3.73 -4.01 -17.38
C ARG A 116 2.60 -4.43 -16.42
N PRO A 117 2.44 -3.77 -15.26
CA PRO A 117 1.32 -4.05 -14.36
C PRO A 117 -0.03 -3.79 -15.03
N GLU A 118 -0.09 -2.86 -15.97
CA GLU A 118 -1.31 -2.52 -16.73
C GLU A 118 -1.80 -3.67 -17.64
N ASN A 119 -0.93 -4.64 -17.94
CA ASN A 119 -1.18 -5.74 -18.88
C ASN A 119 -1.20 -7.12 -18.20
N MET A 120 -1.24 -7.18 -16.86
CA MET A 120 -1.36 -8.44 -16.14
C MET A 120 -2.65 -9.17 -16.50
N THR A 121 -2.53 -10.45 -16.85
CA THR A 121 -3.66 -11.32 -17.20
C THR A 121 -3.79 -12.53 -16.27
N MET A 122 -2.79 -12.81 -15.44
CA MET A 122 -2.82 -13.92 -14.49
C MET A 122 -3.81 -13.65 -13.35
N PRO A 123 -4.37 -14.70 -12.74
CA PRO A 123 -5.10 -14.60 -11.47
C PRO A 123 -4.27 -13.94 -10.37
N ARG A 124 -4.90 -13.05 -9.60
CA ARG A 124 -4.28 -12.35 -8.45
C ARG A 124 -5.07 -12.66 -7.17
N PRO A 125 -4.86 -13.83 -6.56
CA PRO A 125 -5.61 -14.24 -5.37
C PRO A 125 -5.30 -13.34 -4.17
N ALA A 126 -6.28 -13.19 -3.27
CA ALA A 126 -6.11 -12.49 -2.01
C ALA A 126 -5.94 -13.49 -0.86
N PHE A 127 -5.01 -13.21 0.05
CA PHE A 127 -4.74 -14.03 1.22
C PHE A 127 -4.96 -13.23 2.48
N MET A 128 -5.56 -13.86 3.49
CA MET A 128 -5.89 -13.20 4.75
C MET A 128 -5.41 -14.01 5.95
N ILE A 129 -5.13 -13.29 7.04
CA ILE A 129 -4.99 -13.86 8.37
C ILE A 129 -6.33 -13.77 9.09
N THR A 130 -6.57 -14.75 9.96
CA THR A 130 -7.77 -14.84 10.79
C THR A 130 -7.41 -15.24 12.21
N GLN A 131 -8.39 -15.29 13.11
CA GLN A 131 -8.18 -15.83 14.45
C GLN A 131 -7.67 -17.29 14.44
N SER A 132 -8.09 -18.11 13.46
CA SER A 132 -7.65 -19.52 13.33
C SER A 132 -6.38 -19.69 12.50
N SER A 133 -5.96 -18.66 11.77
CA SER A 133 -4.74 -18.64 10.95
C SER A 133 -4.04 -17.29 11.14
N PRO A 134 -3.40 -17.09 12.30
CA PRO A 134 -2.91 -15.78 12.72
C PRO A 134 -1.62 -15.37 11.99
N GLY A 135 -1.35 -14.06 11.98
CA GLY A 135 -0.08 -13.46 11.55
C GLY A 135 0.22 -12.22 12.37
N SER A 136 0.74 -12.43 13.59
CA SER A 136 0.93 -11.36 14.59
C SER A 136 1.95 -10.30 14.15
N ASP A 137 2.94 -10.70 13.36
CA ASP A 137 3.97 -9.83 12.79
C ASP A 137 3.37 -8.80 11.83
N VAL A 138 2.70 -9.24 10.76
CA VAL A 138 2.08 -8.35 9.78
C VAL A 138 0.90 -7.57 10.38
N ALA A 139 0.14 -8.17 11.29
CA ALA A 139 -0.92 -7.46 12.02
C ALA A 139 -0.34 -6.35 12.92
N GLY A 140 0.73 -6.66 13.66
CA GLY A 140 1.41 -5.73 14.55
C GLY A 140 2.06 -4.58 13.79
N GLU A 141 2.74 -4.87 12.68
CA GLU A 141 3.34 -3.84 11.83
C GLU A 141 2.27 -2.95 11.19
N THR A 142 1.18 -3.53 10.68
CA THR A 142 0.06 -2.74 10.13
C THR A 142 -0.56 -1.85 11.21
N ALA A 143 -0.71 -2.35 12.45
CA ALA A 143 -1.19 -1.53 13.56
C ALA A 143 -0.23 -0.37 13.88
N ALA A 144 1.08 -0.61 13.86
CA ALA A 144 2.10 0.44 14.01
C ALA A 144 2.00 1.48 12.88
N THR A 145 1.79 1.03 11.64
CA THR A 145 1.56 1.90 10.48
C THR A 145 0.36 2.83 10.69
N PHE A 146 -0.77 2.31 11.17
CA PHE A 146 -1.96 3.14 11.44
C PHE A 146 -1.74 4.11 12.60
N ALA A 147 -1.05 3.69 13.65
CA ALA A 147 -0.71 4.58 14.77
C ALA A 147 0.19 5.73 14.33
N ALA A 148 1.24 5.44 13.54
CA ALA A 148 2.12 6.46 12.96
C ALA A 148 1.34 7.38 12.01
N GLY A 149 0.50 6.81 11.14
CA GLY A 149 -0.37 7.55 10.24
C GLY A 149 -1.28 8.52 10.98
N TYR A 150 -1.93 8.08 12.06
CA TYR A 150 -2.72 8.94 12.93
C TYR A 150 -1.92 10.15 13.43
N LEU A 151 -0.72 9.94 13.97
CA LEU A 151 0.14 11.03 14.45
C LEU A 151 0.50 12.02 13.33
N ALA A 152 0.82 11.52 12.14
CA ALA A 152 1.21 12.36 11.02
C ALA A 152 0.08 13.24 10.49
N PHE A 153 -1.13 12.67 10.35
CA PHE A 153 -2.29 13.38 9.81
C PHE A 153 -3.07 14.19 10.85
N HIS A 154 -3.06 13.78 12.12
CA HIS A 154 -3.68 14.57 13.20
C HIS A 154 -3.00 15.94 13.37
N ASN A 155 -1.68 15.98 13.18
CA ASN A 155 -0.86 17.19 13.27
C ASN A 155 -0.69 17.93 11.93
N LYS A 156 -1.47 17.58 10.90
CA LYS A 156 -1.45 18.30 9.63
C LYS A 156 -2.35 19.54 9.76
N SER A 157 -1.73 20.71 9.97
CA SER A 157 -2.44 21.99 9.89
C SER A 157 -3.11 22.12 8.52
N THR A 158 -4.41 22.41 8.49
CA THR A 158 -5.21 22.64 7.28
C THR A 158 -4.82 23.91 6.55
#